data_AF-A0A6F8WZU9-F1
#
_entry.id   AF-A0A6F8WZU9-F1
#
_cell.length_a   1.000
_cell.length_b   1.000
_cell.length_c   1.000
_cell.angle_alpha   90.00
_cell.angle_beta   90.00
_cell.angle_gamma   90.00
#
_symmetry.space_group_name_H-M   'P 1'
#
loop_
_entity.id
_entity.type
_entity.pdbx_description
1 polymer ?
#
loop_
_entity_poly.entity_id
_entity_poly.type
_entity_poly.pdbx_seq_one_letter_code
_entity_poly.pdbx_strand_id
1 'polypeptide(L)' 'FCGKGMTIFFPWAKGLKVEQMEALYDSTEVKGKRFKDWTHAETGMEVLKAQHPEFEVWSLGIHARSGVACA' A
#
# COMPACT_ATOMS: atom_id res chain seq x y z
N PHE A 1 -0.97 -3.51 13.85
CA PHE A 1 -1.63 -3.66 12.54
C PHE A 1 -3.13 -3.74 12.79
N CYS A 2 -3.92 -2.76 12.34
CA CYS A 2 -5.36 -2.68 12.66
C CYS A 2 -6.26 -3.29 11.57
N GLY A 3 -5.71 -4.14 10.69
CA GLY A 3 -6.50 -4.97 9.77
C GLY A 3 -7.13 -6.15 10.51
N LYS A 4 -8.27 -5.94 11.18
CA LYS A 4 -9.04 -7.03 11.80
C LYS A 4 -9.63 -7.98 10.74
N GLY A 5 -8.83 -8.95 10.30
CA GLY A 5 -9.25 -10.01 9.37
C GLY A 5 -8.34 -10.28 8.19
N MET A 6 -7.11 -9.73 8.17
CA MET A 6 -6.11 -10.04 7.14
C MET A 6 -4.76 -10.34 7.77
N THR A 7 -4.06 -11.32 7.19
CA THR A 7 -2.62 -11.51 7.43
C THR A 7 -1.85 -10.32 6.86
N ILE A 8 -0.72 -9.96 7.47
CA ILE A 8 0.18 -8.94 6.93
C ILE A 8 0.56 -9.32 5.50
N PHE A 9 0.44 -8.37 4.59
CA PHE A 9 0.82 -8.55 3.20
C PHE A 9 1.42 -7.25 2.66
N PHE A 10 2.23 -7.37 1.59
CA PHE A 10 2.72 -6.22 0.84
C PHE A 10 1.90 -6.05 -0.44
N PRO A 11 1.43 -4.83 -0.76
CA PRO A 11 0.52 -4.59 -1.88
C PRO A 11 1.21 -4.56 -3.25
N TRP A 12 2.18 -5.45 -3.49
CA TRP A 12 3.08 -5.39 -4.65
C TRP A 12 2.64 -6.25 -5.85
N ALA A 13 1.48 -6.93 -5.75
CA ALA A 13 1.00 -7.85 -6.79
C ALA A 13 0.78 -7.18 -8.16
N LYS A 14 0.55 -5.86 -8.18
CA LYS A 14 0.42 -5.05 -9.41
C LYS A 14 1.68 -4.21 -9.72
N GLY A 15 2.71 -4.28 -8.87
CA GLY A 15 3.95 -3.51 -8.94
C GLY A 15 4.18 -2.60 -7.72
N LEU A 16 5.22 -1.78 -7.79
CA LEU A 16 5.73 -0.97 -6.66
C LEU A 16 5.32 0.50 -6.72
N LYS A 17 4.67 0.95 -7.79
CA LYS A 17 4.22 2.34 -7.91
C LYS A 17 2.92 2.55 -7.12
N VAL A 18 2.68 3.80 -6.70
CA VAL A 18 1.49 4.15 -5.92
C VAL A 18 0.19 3.80 -6.64
N GLU A 19 0.12 4.04 -7.96
CA GLU A 19 -1.09 3.77 -8.76
C GLU A 19 -1.37 2.26 -8.84
N GLN A 20 -0.32 1.44 -8.79
CA GLN A 20 -0.42 -0.02 -8.83
C GLN A 20 -0.91 -0.58 -7.49
N MET A 21 -0.40 -0.04 -6.38
CA MET A 21 -0.87 -0.39 -5.04
C MET A 21 -2.31 0.05 -4.82
N GLU A 22 -2.67 1.27 -5.24
CA GLU A 22 -4.04 1.79 -5.17
C GLU A 22 -5.00 0.89 -5.96
N ALA A 23 -4.64 0.55 -7.21
CA ALA A 23 -5.43 -0.38 -8.02
C ALA A 23 -5.58 -1.75 -7.37
N LEU A 24 -4.59 -2.25 -6.62
CA LEU A 24 -4.71 -3.52 -5.88
C LEU A 24 -5.73 -3.37 -4.76
N TYR A 25 -5.61 -2.34 -3.93
CA TYR A 25 -6.54 -2.09 -2.82
C TYR A 25 -7.97 -1.86 -3.30
N ASP A 26 -8.16 -1.17 -4.43
CA ASP A 26 -9.50 -0.98 -5.01
C ASP A 26 -10.16 -2.28 -5.45
N SER A 27 -9.37 -3.25 -5.91
CA SER A 27 -9.85 -4.59 -6.26
C SER A 27 -9.86 -5.58 -5.09
N THR A 28 -9.36 -5.20 -3.91
CA THR A 28 -9.25 -6.10 -2.76
C THR A 28 -10.53 -6.04 -1.94
N GLU A 29 -11.18 -7.18 -1.74
CA GLU A 29 -12.35 -7.29 -0.89
C GLU A 29 -12.04 -8.03 0.42
N VAL A 30 -12.56 -7.51 1.53
CA VAL A 30 -12.48 -8.11 2.85
C VAL A 30 -13.88 -8.18 3.43
N LYS A 31 -14.36 -9.39 3.73
CA LYS A 31 -15.72 -9.62 4.27
C LYS A 31 -16.82 -9.01 3.40
N GLY A 32 -16.66 -9.08 2.06
CA GLY A 32 -17.64 -8.61 1.08
C GLY A 32 -17.69 -7.08 0.88
N LYS A 33 -16.64 -6.35 1.29
CA LYS A 33 -16.49 -4.90 1.04
C LYS A 33 -15.09 -4.60 0.54
N ARG A 34 -14.94 -3.54 -0.26
CA ARG A 34 -13.62 -3.00 -0.65
C ARG A 34 -12.77 -2.74 0.60
N PHE A 35 -11.48 -3.05 0.49
CA PHE A 35 -10.52 -2.81 1.54
C PHE A 35 -10.44 -1.31 1.87
N LYS A 36 -10.39 -1.02 3.17
CA LYS A 36 -10.09 0.30 3.72
C LYS A 36 -9.45 0.13 5.09
N ASP A 37 -8.60 1.08 5.48
CA ASP A 37 -8.00 1.08 6.81
C ASP A 37 -8.97 1.67 7.84
N TRP A 38 -9.59 2.82 7.54
CA TRP A 38 -10.68 3.38 8.32
C TRP A 38 -11.61 4.26 7.48
N THR A 39 -12.71 4.70 8.08
CA THR A 39 -13.56 5.77 7.55
C THR A 39 -13.21 7.06 8.28
N HIS A 40 -12.84 8.10 7.53
CA HIS A 40 -12.55 9.43 8.08
C HIS A 40 -13.78 9.99 8.82
N ALA A 41 -13.61 10.42 10.07
CA ALA A 41 -14.74 10.75 10.96
C ALA A 41 -15.57 11.95 10.48
N GLU A 42 -14.92 12.98 9.93
CA GLU A 42 -15.62 14.21 9.50
C GLU A 42 -16.21 14.10 8.09
N THR A 43 -15.42 13.62 7.12
CA THR A 43 -15.80 13.57 5.71
C THR A 43 -16.53 12.28 5.32
N GLY A 44 -16.48 11.24 6.16
CA GLY A 44 -17.02 9.92 5.84
C GLY A 44 -16.25 9.17 4.75
N MET A 45 -15.11 9.69 4.29
CA MET A 45 -14.32 9.06 3.23
C MET A 45 -13.66 7.76 3.70
N GLU A 46 -13.69 6.73 2.86
CA GLU A 46 -12.92 5.51 3.07
C GLU A 46 -11.47 5.75 2.66
N VAL A 47 -10.53 5.54 3.59
CA VAL A 47 -9.13 5.91 3.38
C VAL A 47 -8.18 4.73 3.49
N LEU A 48 -7.12 4.81 2.70
CA LEU A 48 -5.96 3.94 2.74
C LEU A 48 -4.81 4.65 3.44
N LYS A 49 -4.03 3.92 4.23
CA LYS A 49 -2.87 4.47 4.94
C LYS A 49 -1.60 3.84 4.43
N ALA A 50 -0.73 4.68 3.90
CA ALA A 50 0.65 4.30 3.64
C ALA A 50 1.44 4.15 4.96
N GLN A 51 2.32 3.15 5.01
CA GLN A 51 3.36 3.02 6.04
C GLN A 51 4.71 2.95 5.35
N HIS A 52 5.62 3.85 5.76
CA HIS A 52 7.07 3.83 5.53
C HIS A 52 7.48 2.99 4.28
N PRO A 53 7.17 3.49 3.06
CA PRO A 53 7.39 2.74 1.83
C PRO A 53 8.85 2.91 1.35
N GLU A 54 9.83 2.73 2.24
CA GLU A 54 11.23 3.04 1.91
C GLU A 54 11.74 2.15 0.78
N PHE A 55 11.41 0.86 0.79
CA PHE A 55 11.85 -0.06 -0.25
C PHE A 55 11.28 0.33 -1.62
N GLU A 56 9.99 0.63 -1.67
CA GLU A 56 9.30 0.96 -2.92
C GLU A 56 9.80 2.29 -3.47
N VAL A 57 9.95 3.30 -2.61
CA VAL A 57 10.49 4.61 -3.00
C VAL A 57 11.97 4.50 -3.41
N TRP A 58 12.79 3.75 -2.67
CA TRP A 58 14.21 3.52 -3.01
C TRP A 58 14.35 2.83 -4.37
N SER A 59 13.57 1.77 -4.61
CA SER A 59 13.66 0.94 -5.82
C SER A 59 13.39 1.73 -7.12
N LEU A 60 12.62 2.81 -7.02
CA LEU A 60 12.30 3.71 -8.12
C LEU A 60 13.33 4.85 -8.30
N GLY A 61 14.25 5.03 -7.34
CA GLY A 61 15.23 6.10 -7.30
C GLY A 61 16.49 5.84 -8.14
N ILE A 62 17.30 6.90 -8.33
CA ILE A 62 18.56 6.80 -9.10
C ILE A 62 19.61 5.92 -8.41
N HIS A 63 19.65 5.92 -7.06
CA HIS A 63 20.60 5.10 -6.30
C HIS A 63 20.40 3.61 -6.58
N ALA A 64 19.15 3.12 -6.51
CA ALA A 64 18.84 1.73 -6.85
C ALA A 64 19.18 1.41 -8.31
N ARG A 65 18.85 2.31 -9.25
CA ARG A 65 19.21 2.14 -10.68
C ARG A 65 20.72 2.08 -10.93
N SER A 66 21.51 2.74 -10.08
CA SER A 66 22.97 2.72 -10.11
C SER A 66 23.57 1.57 -9.28
N GLY A 67 22.76 0.64 -8.77
CA GLY A 67 23.22 -0.52 -8.00
C GLY A 67 23.61 -0.20 -6.54
N VAL A 68 23.28 0.99 -6.03
CA VAL A 68 23.56 1.38 -4.64
C VAL A 68 22.48 0.79 -3.74
N ALA A 69 22.90 -0.14 -2.87
CA ALA A 69 22.05 -0.82 -1.90
C ALA A 69 21.85 0.02 -0.61
N CYS A 70 20.98 -0.48 0.28
CA CYS A 70 20.69 0.17 1.56
C CYS A 70 21.83 0.04 2.60
N ALA A 71 22.70 -0.97 2.45
CA ALA A 71 23.72 -1.38 3.42
C ALA A 71 24.98 -0.51 3.35
#